data_AF-A0A8J6A2C4-F1
#
_entry.id   AF-A0A8J6A2C4-F1
#
_cell.length_a   1.000
_cell.length_b   1.000
_cell.length_c   1.000
_cell.angle_alpha   90.00
_cell.angle_beta   90.00
_cell.angle_gamma   90.00
#
_symmetry.space_group_name_H-M   'P 1'
#
loop_
_entity.id
_entity.type
_entity.pdbx_description
1 polymer ?
#
loop_
_entity_poly.entity_id
_entity_poly.type
_entity_poly.pdbx_seq_one_letter_code
_entity_poly.pdbx_strand_id
1 'polypeptide(L)'
;MGARGTELQACPATRANTQQTRQRKKDRSPQCDLSTQGDNVSDVDGGVDRDIFDINEDLELNLFEGDIKLDESTFACFFPSEMNAKGVILNAFERYRLKTCIDFKPWTGEANYISIFKGSGCWSSVGNRHAGRQELSIGENCDRIGTVQHEFLHALGFWHEQSRSDRDDYVQIIWDRIQSGKESNFNKYDDKSSNSLNTPYDYTSVMHYSKTAFRNGTEPTIVTRIETFMDVIGQRMDFSEIDLLKLNRLYNCSSSLSFMDSCDFELENVCGMIQSSDDSANWQRVQQASGGPNTDHSSMGQCKGSGFFMHFDYRSASAGHKAILESRTLYPKRGFQCLQFYLYNSGNENDHVNIYVREYSSNKVSDNSLTLVETIKDIPVGSWQLYHVTLKVTKKFRVLFEGVKGAGASLGGLSIDDINLSETQCPHHIWHIQNFTQLIGSPNGNLYSPPYYSSKGYAFQISLELSDATDAAIYFHLISGANDDQLQWPCPWLQATMTLLDQNPDIRQRMSNQRSITTNPFRTTGS
;
A
#
# COMPACT_ATOMS: atom_id res chain seq x y z
N MET A 1 10.90 7.15 -6.80
CA MET A 1 9.68 7.87 -7.23
C MET A 1 8.86 8.18 -5.98
N GLY A 2 9.00 9.39 -5.44
CA GLY A 2 8.05 9.90 -4.46
C GLY A 2 6.70 10.09 -5.15
N ALA A 3 5.61 9.69 -4.51
CA ALA A 3 4.27 9.97 -4.99
C ALA A 3 3.76 11.19 -4.23
N ARG A 4 3.63 12.32 -4.93
CA ARG A 4 3.06 13.56 -4.41
C ARG A 4 1.55 13.39 -4.30
N GLY A 5 0.97 13.69 -3.14
CA GLY A 5 -0.45 13.51 -2.87
C GLY A 5 -1.16 14.85 -2.92
N THR A 6 -2.29 14.94 -3.60
CA THR A 6 -2.88 16.23 -3.94
C THR A 6 -4.42 16.12 -4.10
N GLU A 7 -5.14 17.21 -3.85
CA GLU A 7 -6.60 17.32 -3.77
C GLU A 7 -7.09 18.22 -4.92
N LEU A 8 -8.17 17.83 -5.60
CA LEU A 8 -8.94 18.75 -6.45
C LEU A 8 -10.35 18.89 -5.87
N GLN A 9 -10.73 20.11 -5.53
CA GLN A 9 -12.02 20.42 -4.93
C GLN A 9 -13.12 20.66 -5.98
N ALA A 10 -14.29 20.15 -5.63
CA ALA A 10 -15.52 20.12 -6.42
C ALA A 10 -15.96 21.50 -6.93
N CYS A 11 -16.44 21.54 -8.18
CA CYS A 11 -17.27 22.64 -8.66
C CYS A 11 -18.54 22.77 -7.80
N PRO A 12 -18.98 24.00 -7.45
CA PRO A 12 -20.29 24.18 -6.86
C PRO A 12 -21.37 23.90 -7.91
N ALA A 13 -22.14 22.82 -7.73
CA ALA A 13 -23.45 22.70 -8.36
C ALA A 13 -24.34 23.83 -7.81
N THR A 14 -24.48 24.91 -8.58
CA THR A 14 -25.34 26.03 -8.19
C THR A 14 -26.80 25.57 -8.21
N ARG A 15 -27.45 25.67 -7.06
CA ARG A 15 -28.90 25.51 -6.89
C ARG A 15 -29.62 26.54 -7.77
N ALA A 16 -30.22 26.10 -8.88
CA ALA A 16 -31.14 26.94 -9.64
C ALA A 16 -32.40 27.18 -8.79
N ASN A 17 -32.45 28.33 -8.13
CA ASN A 17 -33.61 28.77 -7.37
C ASN A 17 -34.71 29.19 -8.35
N THR A 18 -35.74 28.35 -8.51
CA THR A 18 -36.96 28.70 -9.22
C THR A 18 -37.70 29.82 -8.49
N GLN A 19 -37.78 31.02 -9.09
CA GLN A 19 -38.98 31.85 -9.04
C GLN A 19 -39.00 32.92 -10.14
N GLN A 20 -40.09 32.88 -10.90
CA GLN A 20 -40.75 33.93 -11.70
C GLN A 20 -40.38 34.19 -13.18
N THR A 21 -41.46 34.04 -13.96
CA THR A 21 -41.91 34.75 -15.16
C THR A 21 -41.65 34.19 -16.56
N ARG A 22 -42.78 34.02 -17.25
CA ARG A 22 -43.00 33.57 -18.63
C ARG A 22 -42.26 34.44 -19.65
N GLN A 23 -41.58 33.82 -20.61
CA GLN A 23 -41.84 34.04 -22.05
C GLN A 23 -41.06 33.03 -22.91
N ARG A 24 -41.75 32.48 -23.92
CA ARG A 24 -41.20 31.57 -24.93
C ARG A 24 -40.21 32.30 -25.84
N LYS A 25 -38.99 31.81 -25.95
CA LYS A 25 -38.18 31.87 -27.18
C LYS A 25 -37.37 30.58 -27.31
N LYS A 26 -37.50 29.93 -28.48
CA LYS A 26 -36.59 28.90 -28.99
C LYS A 26 -35.19 29.51 -29.05
N ASP A 27 -34.18 28.85 -28.48
CA ASP A 27 -32.87 28.70 -29.10
C ASP A 27 -31.99 27.70 -28.32
N ARG A 28 -31.33 26.85 -29.12
CA ARG A 28 -30.17 25.97 -28.92
C ARG A 28 -29.76 25.55 -27.49
N SER A 29 -29.71 24.24 -27.30
CA SER A 29 -28.97 23.54 -26.25
C SER A 29 -27.52 24.07 -26.15
N PRO A 30 -27.03 24.49 -24.98
CA PRO A 30 -25.61 24.73 -24.77
C PRO A 30 -24.94 23.38 -24.52
N GLN A 31 -24.20 22.95 -25.53
CA GLN A 31 -23.11 22.00 -25.45
C GLN A 31 -22.07 22.59 -24.49
N CYS A 32 -21.80 21.95 -23.35
CA CYS A 32 -20.68 22.35 -22.49
C CYS A 32 -19.39 21.99 -23.21
N ASP A 33 -18.80 23.01 -23.83
CA ASP A 33 -17.48 22.98 -24.43
C ASP A 33 -16.44 22.97 -23.31
N LEU A 34 -15.63 21.90 -23.27
CA LEU A 34 -14.52 21.73 -22.35
C LEU A 34 -13.34 22.58 -22.84
N SER A 35 -13.30 23.86 -22.48
CA SER A 35 -12.07 24.65 -22.61
C SER A 35 -11.92 25.65 -21.46
N THR A 36 -10.93 25.38 -20.62
CA THR A 36 -10.16 26.33 -19.79
C THR A 36 -10.97 27.19 -18.80
N GLN A 37 -11.21 26.66 -17.60
CA GLN A 37 -11.35 27.47 -16.38
C GLN A 37 -10.50 26.83 -15.28
N GLY A 38 -9.63 27.64 -14.66
CA GLY A 38 -8.50 27.19 -13.83
C GLY A 38 -8.88 26.23 -12.70
N ASP A 39 -8.20 25.09 -12.69
CA ASP A 39 -8.33 24.05 -11.68
C ASP A 39 -7.72 24.53 -10.36
N ASN A 40 -8.55 24.71 -9.33
CA ASN A 40 -8.07 24.91 -7.95
C ASN A 40 -7.62 23.56 -7.39
N VAL A 41 -6.41 23.17 -7.77
CA VAL A 41 -5.68 22.02 -7.23
C VAL A 41 -5.01 22.42 -5.92
N SER A 42 -5.32 21.73 -4.82
CA SER A 42 -4.63 21.87 -3.55
C SER A 42 -3.58 20.76 -3.42
N ASP A 43 -2.31 21.13 -3.52
CA ASP A 43 -1.21 20.23 -3.22
C ASP A 43 -0.97 20.18 -1.71
N VAL A 44 -1.15 19.02 -1.07
CA VAL A 44 -0.91 18.91 0.39
C VAL A 44 0.59 18.96 0.73
N ASP A 45 1.44 18.69 -0.26
CA ASP A 45 2.90 18.81 -0.17
C ASP A 45 3.38 20.22 -0.58
N GLY A 46 2.48 21.11 -1.06
CA GLY A 46 2.80 22.49 -1.40
C GLY A 46 3.87 22.65 -2.49
N GLY A 47 3.97 21.68 -3.39
CA GLY A 47 4.99 21.63 -4.45
C GLY A 47 6.37 21.18 -3.98
N VAL A 48 6.52 20.73 -2.73
CA VAL A 48 7.81 20.37 -2.13
C VAL A 48 7.72 19.00 -1.47
N ASP A 49 8.62 18.08 -1.81
CA ASP A 49 8.74 16.82 -1.09
C ASP A 49 9.56 17.00 0.19
N ARG A 50 8.88 17.41 1.27
CA ARG A 50 9.50 17.54 2.61
C ARG A 50 9.52 16.19 3.32
N ASP A 51 10.68 15.86 3.88
CA ASP A 51 10.87 14.74 4.79
C ASP A 51 10.60 15.16 6.25
N ILE A 52 10.59 14.19 7.18
CA ILE A 52 10.40 14.38 8.62
C ILE A 52 11.34 15.48 9.16
N PHE A 53 12.61 15.41 8.76
CA PHE A 53 13.65 16.33 9.21
C PHE A 53 13.42 17.76 8.73
N ASP A 54 12.92 17.93 7.50
CA ASP A 54 12.60 19.24 6.94
C ASP A 54 11.40 19.85 7.67
N ILE A 55 10.35 19.05 7.95
CA ILE A 55 9.16 19.48 8.68
C ILE A 55 9.53 19.97 10.09
N ASN A 56 10.34 19.21 10.81
CA ASN A 56 10.74 19.55 12.18
C ASN A 56 11.72 20.72 12.24
N GLU A 57 12.55 20.86 11.21
CA GLU A 57 13.48 21.97 11.07
C GLU A 57 12.76 23.29 10.79
N ASP A 58 11.77 23.29 9.90
CA ASP A 58 10.91 24.46 9.62
C ASP A 58 10.18 24.96 10.89
N LEU A 59 9.96 24.07 11.85
CA LEU A 59 9.34 24.34 13.15
C LEU A 59 10.35 24.61 14.28
N GLU A 60 11.65 24.61 13.97
CA GLU A 60 12.76 24.87 14.89
C GLU A 60 12.76 23.99 16.17
N LEU A 61 12.30 22.74 16.07
CA LEU A 61 12.08 21.89 17.26
C LEU A 61 13.35 21.44 17.97
N ASN A 62 14.51 21.49 17.29
CA ASN A 62 15.83 21.16 17.85
C ASN A 62 15.86 19.82 18.62
N LEU A 63 15.11 18.84 18.12
CA LEU A 63 15.09 17.48 18.65
C LEU A 63 16.38 16.74 18.31
N PHE A 64 16.69 15.73 19.11
CA PHE A 64 17.86 14.90 18.88
C PHE A 64 17.67 14.09 17.61
N GLU A 65 18.66 14.10 16.71
CA GLU A 65 18.49 13.51 15.38
C GLU A 65 17.21 13.97 14.67
N GLY A 66 16.79 15.22 14.90
CA GLY A 66 15.66 15.80 14.16
C GLY A 66 14.27 15.48 14.69
N ASP A 67 14.05 14.26 15.19
CA ASP A 67 12.74 13.71 15.56
C ASP A 67 12.80 12.79 16.81
N ILE A 68 13.94 12.69 17.49
CA ILE A 68 14.05 11.90 18.71
C ILE A 68 13.92 12.80 19.94
N LYS A 69 12.92 12.52 20.76
CA LYS A 69 12.75 13.16 22.06
C LYS A 69 13.52 12.40 23.15
N LEU A 70 14.68 12.94 23.55
CA LEU A 70 15.43 12.49 24.72
C LEU A 70 14.75 12.94 26.02
N ASP A 71 14.85 12.14 27.08
CA ASP A 71 14.10 12.31 28.35
C ASP A 71 14.10 13.76 28.89
N GLU A 72 12.98 14.45 28.68
CA GLU A 72 12.53 15.54 29.54
C GLU A 72 11.05 15.35 29.89
N SER A 73 10.77 15.48 31.18
CA SER A 73 9.42 15.43 31.73
C SER A 73 8.67 16.72 31.45
N THR A 74 7.62 16.70 30.63
CA THR A 74 6.38 17.46 30.85
C THR A 74 5.26 17.09 29.88
N PHE A 75 4.05 17.44 30.30
CA PHE A 75 2.75 16.92 29.89
C PHE A 75 2.06 17.72 28.78
N ALA A 76 1.39 17.06 27.81
CA ALA A 76 0.03 17.39 27.35
C ALA A 76 -0.70 16.19 26.66
N CYS A 77 -2.01 16.03 26.91
CA CYS A 77 -2.90 15.06 26.25
C CYS A 77 -3.46 15.64 24.94
N PHE A 78 -3.61 14.83 23.89
CA PHE A 78 -4.85 14.70 23.11
C PHE A 78 -4.73 13.57 22.07
N PHE A 79 -5.84 12.90 21.71
CA PHE A 79 -5.91 12.16 20.43
C PHE A 79 -5.65 13.14 19.26
N PRO A 80 -5.17 12.70 18.08
CA PRO A 80 -4.98 13.61 16.95
C PRO A 80 -6.25 14.43 16.69
N SER A 81 -6.15 15.74 16.56
CA SER A 81 -7.29 16.58 16.17
C SER A 81 -7.63 16.44 14.67
N GLU A 82 -6.68 15.95 13.88
CA GLU A 82 -6.80 15.84 12.43
C GLU A 82 -7.27 14.45 11.99
N MET A 83 -8.35 14.42 11.20
CA MET A 83 -9.04 13.19 10.84
C MET A 83 -8.21 12.28 9.91
N ASN A 84 -7.38 12.87 9.03
CA ASN A 84 -6.56 12.09 8.09
C ASN A 84 -5.49 11.28 8.81
N ALA A 85 -4.73 11.92 9.71
CA ALA A 85 -3.68 11.28 10.50
C ALA A 85 -4.19 10.04 11.25
N LYS A 86 -5.40 10.09 11.83
CA LYS A 86 -5.99 8.93 12.51
C LYS A 86 -6.11 7.71 11.59
N GLY A 87 -6.62 7.89 10.39
CA GLY A 87 -6.76 6.81 9.42
C GLY A 87 -5.40 6.29 8.95
N VAL A 88 -4.44 7.18 8.72
CA VAL A 88 -3.06 6.80 8.33
C VAL A 88 -2.36 6.01 9.43
N ILE A 89 -2.51 6.40 10.70
CA ILE A 89 -1.96 5.67 11.85
C ILE A 89 -2.53 4.25 11.92
N LEU A 90 -3.85 4.10 11.76
CA LEU A 90 -4.48 2.77 11.77
C LEU A 90 -4.02 1.92 10.57
N ASN A 91 -3.79 2.53 9.41
CA ASN A 91 -3.21 1.85 8.25
C ASN A 91 -1.75 1.41 8.52
N ALA A 92 -0.95 2.21 9.21
CA ALA A 92 0.41 1.83 9.63
C ALA A 92 0.38 0.62 10.58
N PHE A 93 -0.59 0.55 11.51
CA PHE A 93 -0.76 -0.62 12.37
C PHE A 93 -1.08 -1.90 11.58
N GLU A 94 -1.84 -1.80 10.50
CA GLU A 94 -2.09 -2.95 9.61
C GLU A 94 -0.81 -3.44 8.90
N ARG A 95 0.16 -2.55 8.60
CA ARG A 95 1.48 -2.95 8.08
C ARG A 95 2.28 -3.74 9.12
N TYR A 96 2.33 -3.27 10.36
CA TYR A 96 2.95 -4.00 11.47
C TYR A 96 2.30 -5.38 11.68
N ARG A 97 0.96 -5.45 11.70
CA ARG A 97 0.20 -6.71 11.86
C ARG A 97 0.44 -7.73 10.75
N LEU A 98 0.78 -7.27 9.55
CA LEU A 98 1.07 -8.14 8.41
C LEU A 98 2.52 -8.64 8.42
N LYS A 99 3.46 -7.76 8.71
CA LYS A 99 4.90 -8.00 8.50
C LYS A 99 5.68 -8.39 9.76
N THR A 100 5.05 -8.26 10.93
CA THR A 100 5.69 -8.48 12.24
C THR A 100 4.75 -9.18 13.21
N CYS A 101 5.26 -9.60 14.37
CA CYS A 101 4.42 -10.06 15.49
C CYS A 101 3.93 -8.91 16.40
N ILE A 102 4.27 -7.65 16.10
CA ILE A 102 3.87 -6.49 16.87
C ILE A 102 2.42 -6.13 16.52
N ASP A 103 1.60 -5.96 17.55
CA ASP A 103 0.20 -5.56 17.44
C ASP A 103 -0.09 -4.38 18.37
N PHE A 104 -1.09 -3.59 18.00
CA PHE A 104 -1.53 -2.40 18.71
C PHE A 104 -2.98 -2.56 19.14
N LYS A 105 -3.26 -2.24 20.40
CA LYS A 105 -4.63 -2.23 20.95
C LYS A 105 -4.92 -0.90 21.64
N PRO A 106 -6.19 -0.47 21.67
CA PRO A 106 -6.58 0.69 22.48
C PRO A 106 -6.16 0.49 23.94
N TRP A 107 -5.70 1.57 24.58
CA TRP A 107 -5.33 1.56 25.99
C TRP A 107 -6.56 1.25 26.86
N THR A 108 -6.40 0.31 27.79
CA THR A 108 -7.45 -0.16 28.70
C THR A 108 -7.06 -0.06 30.18
N GLY A 109 -5.95 0.62 30.48
CA GLY A 109 -5.43 0.82 31.85
C GLY A 109 -4.04 0.22 32.09
N GLU A 110 -3.31 -0.14 31.03
CA GLU A 110 -1.92 -0.60 31.12
C GLU A 110 -1.02 0.47 31.74
N ALA A 111 0.02 0.02 32.44
CA ALA A 111 0.95 0.90 33.15
C ALA A 111 1.68 1.87 32.22
N ASN A 112 2.12 1.40 31.04
CA ASN A 112 2.79 2.21 30.02
C ASN A 112 2.02 2.15 28.71
N TYR A 113 1.90 3.27 28.01
CA TYR A 113 1.21 3.37 26.72
C TYR A 113 1.77 4.52 25.88
N ILE A 114 1.65 4.38 24.55
CA ILE A 114 1.96 5.45 23.60
C ILE A 114 0.72 6.35 23.45
N SER A 115 0.91 7.65 23.67
CA SER A 115 -0.08 8.70 23.49
C SER A 115 0.24 9.46 22.21
N ILE A 116 -0.44 9.08 21.13
CA ILE A 116 -0.28 9.73 19.82
C ILE A 116 -1.10 11.02 19.79
N PHE A 117 -0.46 12.14 19.49
CA PHE A 117 -1.10 13.45 19.47
C PHE A 117 -0.59 14.31 18.31
N LYS A 118 -1.33 15.37 17.97
CA LYS A 118 -0.87 16.38 17.02
C LYS A 118 -0.02 17.41 17.75
N GLY A 119 1.28 17.13 17.88
CA GLY A 119 2.27 18.10 18.35
C GLY A 119 2.84 18.91 17.19
N SER A 120 3.88 19.69 17.48
CA SER A 120 4.71 20.28 16.43
C SER A 120 5.65 19.20 15.89
N GLY A 121 5.64 19.00 14.57
CA GLY A 121 6.52 18.04 13.90
C GLY A 121 6.16 16.56 14.11
N CYS A 122 6.99 15.68 13.58
CA CYS A 122 6.91 14.23 13.72
C CYS A 122 8.04 13.79 14.64
N TRP A 123 7.74 13.13 15.75
CA TRP A 123 8.80 12.68 16.66
C TRP A 123 8.34 11.64 17.67
N SER A 124 9.32 10.92 18.21
CA SER A 124 9.12 9.86 19.19
C SER A 124 10.31 9.72 20.12
N SER A 125 10.10 9.12 21.30
CA SER A 125 11.21 8.70 22.16
C SER A 125 11.68 7.30 21.77
N VAL A 126 12.99 7.04 21.89
CA VAL A 126 13.53 5.70 21.58
C VAL A 126 13.29 4.71 22.72
N GLY A 127 12.55 3.65 22.41
CA GLY A 127 12.19 2.56 23.30
C GLY A 127 11.09 2.92 24.31
N ASN A 128 10.66 1.93 25.10
CA ASN A 128 9.73 2.15 26.21
C ASN A 128 10.45 2.87 27.37
N ARG A 129 10.05 4.11 27.65
CA ARG A 129 10.67 4.93 28.71
C ARG A 129 10.24 4.54 30.12
N HIS A 130 9.28 3.63 30.27
CA HIS A 130 8.71 3.21 31.56
C HIS A 130 8.15 4.38 32.39
N ALA A 131 7.68 5.44 31.72
CA ALA A 131 7.20 6.69 32.32
C ALA A 131 5.65 6.79 32.37
N GLY A 132 4.95 5.69 32.11
CA GLY A 132 3.50 5.69 31.95
C GLY A 132 3.06 6.19 30.59
N ARG A 133 2.60 7.44 30.51
CA ARG A 133 2.22 8.06 29.23
C ARG A 133 3.47 8.46 28.47
N GLN A 134 3.77 7.79 27.35
CA GLN A 134 4.85 8.15 26.43
C GLN A 134 4.27 8.86 25.20
N GLU A 135 4.67 10.10 24.97
CA GLU A 135 4.16 10.91 23.85
C GLU A 135 4.82 10.53 22.52
N LEU A 136 4.04 10.56 21.43
CA LEU A 136 4.50 10.42 20.06
C LEU A 136 3.74 11.45 19.21
N SER A 137 4.47 12.36 18.56
CA SER A 137 3.88 13.43 17.77
C SER A 137 3.71 13.00 16.32
N ILE A 138 2.49 13.11 15.80
CA ILE A 138 2.19 13.12 14.37
C ILE A 138 1.57 14.48 14.08
N GLY A 139 2.43 15.45 13.79
CA GLY A 139 2.09 16.83 13.52
C GLY A 139 1.51 17.07 12.13
N GLU A 140 1.46 18.34 11.74
CA GLU A 140 1.12 18.74 10.37
C GLU A 140 2.16 18.20 9.38
N ASN A 141 1.70 17.71 8.21
CA ASN A 141 2.50 17.05 7.17
C ASN A 141 3.16 15.71 7.55
N CYS A 142 2.94 15.21 8.77
CA CYS A 142 3.44 13.92 9.26
C CYS A 142 2.49 12.74 8.97
N ASP A 143 1.35 12.98 8.33
CA ASP A 143 0.31 12.00 8.04
C ASP A 143 0.63 11.15 6.79
N ARG A 144 1.88 10.70 6.69
CA ARG A 144 2.38 9.74 5.71
C ARG A 144 2.63 8.40 6.39
N ILE A 145 2.31 7.28 5.72
CA ILE A 145 2.41 5.95 6.36
C ILE A 145 3.85 5.60 6.74
N GLY A 146 4.82 5.90 5.88
CA GLY A 146 6.26 5.70 6.16
C GLY A 146 6.74 6.52 7.35
N THR A 147 6.25 7.74 7.52
CA THR A 147 6.52 8.59 8.70
C THR A 147 5.97 7.96 9.97
N VAL A 148 4.71 7.52 9.98
CA VAL A 148 4.17 6.86 11.17
C VAL A 148 4.95 5.57 11.48
N GLN A 149 5.31 4.78 10.48
CA GLN A 149 6.11 3.57 10.65
C GLN A 149 7.47 3.88 11.30
N HIS A 150 8.14 4.94 10.84
CA HIS A 150 9.41 5.46 11.35
C HIS A 150 9.32 5.83 12.84
N GLU A 151 8.34 6.67 13.22
CA GLU A 151 8.16 7.11 14.62
C GLU A 151 7.85 5.94 15.57
N PHE A 152 7.14 4.93 15.07
CA PHE A 152 6.87 3.72 15.83
C PHE A 152 8.10 2.81 15.95
N LEU A 153 9.00 2.77 14.95
CA LEU A 153 10.29 2.07 15.07
C LEU A 153 11.17 2.73 16.15
N HIS A 154 11.18 4.06 16.23
CA HIS A 154 11.79 4.75 17.38
C HIS A 154 11.18 4.28 18.70
N ALA A 155 9.85 4.31 18.84
CA ALA A 155 9.18 3.85 20.06
C ALA A 155 9.48 2.38 20.41
N LEU A 156 9.77 1.54 19.40
CA LEU A 156 10.18 0.14 19.54
C LEU A 156 11.68 -0.06 19.83
N GLY A 157 12.48 1.01 19.86
CA GLY A 157 13.87 1.00 20.31
C GLY A 157 14.91 1.15 19.21
N PHE A 158 14.54 1.59 18.01
CA PHE A 158 15.47 1.79 16.90
C PHE A 158 15.95 3.24 16.81
N TRP A 159 17.26 3.40 16.60
CA TRP A 159 17.88 4.66 16.17
C TRP A 159 17.89 4.74 14.65
N HIS A 160 18.33 5.87 14.10
CA HIS A 160 18.52 6.00 12.66
C HIS A 160 19.65 5.11 12.11
N GLU A 161 19.50 4.68 10.86
CA GLU A 161 20.48 3.81 10.19
C GLU A 161 21.83 4.52 9.98
N GLN A 162 21.81 5.83 9.63
CA GLN A 162 23.02 6.63 9.49
C GLN A 162 23.71 6.97 10.83
N SER A 163 23.23 6.45 11.95
CA SER A 163 23.88 6.63 13.25
C SER A 163 24.57 5.35 13.75
N ARG A 164 24.60 4.30 12.93
CA ARG A 164 25.35 3.07 13.22
C ARG A 164 26.85 3.35 13.42
N SER A 165 27.48 2.53 14.27
CA SER A 165 28.92 2.59 14.55
C SER A 165 29.79 2.43 13.29
N ASP A 166 29.35 1.59 12.36
CA ASP A 166 30.00 1.23 11.10
C ASP A 166 29.61 2.11 9.90
N ARG A 167 28.77 3.15 10.06
CA ARG A 167 28.23 3.91 8.93
C ARG A 167 29.30 4.49 8.00
N ASP A 168 30.46 4.86 8.53
CA ASP A 168 31.46 5.65 7.78
C ASP A 168 32.14 4.79 6.72
N ASP A 169 31.92 3.47 6.74
CA ASP A 169 32.30 2.53 5.68
C ASP A 169 31.32 2.54 4.49
N TYR A 170 30.15 3.15 4.65
CA TYR A 170 29.04 3.14 3.69
C TYR A 170 28.65 4.53 3.19
N VAL A 171 28.75 5.53 4.07
CA VAL A 171 28.40 6.93 3.80
C VAL A 171 29.50 7.87 4.29
N GLN A 172 29.55 9.05 3.70
CA GLN A 172 30.36 10.17 4.14
C GLN A 172 29.42 11.30 4.57
N ILE A 173 29.61 11.78 5.80
CA ILE A 173 28.96 12.99 6.29
C ILE A 173 29.79 14.20 5.87
N ILE A 174 29.16 15.14 5.16
CA ILE A 174 29.80 16.38 4.71
C ILE A 174 29.46 17.50 5.70
N TRP A 175 30.24 17.55 6.78
CA TRP A 175 29.98 18.43 7.92
C TRP A 175 29.79 19.92 7.57
N ASP A 176 30.58 20.43 6.62
CA ASP A 176 30.51 21.84 6.18
C ASP A 176 29.17 22.22 5.52
N ARG A 177 28.36 21.22 5.13
CA ARG A 177 27.05 21.42 4.49
C ARG A 177 25.90 21.25 5.47
N ILE A 178 26.18 20.92 6.72
CA ILE A 178 25.15 20.81 7.76
C ILE A 178 24.83 22.20 8.29
N GLN A 179 23.56 22.48 8.55
CA GLN A 179 23.16 23.72 9.20
C GLN A 179 23.79 23.84 10.60
N SER A 180 24.26 25.05 10.92
CA SER A 180 24.94 25.33 12.20
C SER A 180 24.03 24.93 13.37
N GLY A 181 24.56 24.12 14.28
CA GLY A 181 23.83 23.62 15.46
C GLY A 181 23.03 22.33 15.23
N LYS A 182 23.07 21.75 14.02
CA LYS A 182 22.43 20.45 13.69
C LYS A 182 23.40 19.30 13.58
N GLU A 183 24.70 19.52 13.82
CA GLU A 183 25.76 18.52 13.65
C GLU A 183 25.54 17.29 14.54
N SER A 184 24.95 17.48 15.73
CA SER A 184 24.65 16.37 16.65
C SER A 184 23.68 15.34 16.09
N ASN A 185 22.87 15.70 15.09
CA ASN A 185 21.93 14.79 14.42
C ASN A 185 22.63 13.73 13.56
N PHE A 186 23.94 13.91 13.35
CA PHE A 186 24.79 12.99 12.61
C PHE A 186 25.80 12.31 13.53
N ASN A 187 25.53 12.22 14.84
CA ASN A 187 26.40 11.47 15.74
C ASN A 187 26.26 9.95 15.51
N LYS A 188 27.32 9.19 15.81
CA LYS A 188 27.29 7.73 15.81
C LYS A 188 27.07 7.21 17.22
N TYR A 189 26.41 6.07 17.34
CA TYR A 189 26.31 5.29 18.58
C TYR A 189 27.30 4.13 18.56
N ASP A 190 27.94 3.90 19.69
CA ASP A 190 28.86 2.78 19.86
C ASP A 190 28.12 1.46 20.11
N ASP A 191 28.85 0.35 20.03
CA ASP A 191 28.28 -1.00 20.20
C ASP A 191 27.81 -1.29 21.65
N LYS A 192 28.00 -0.34 22.57
CA LYS A 192 27.47 -0.41 23.94
C LYS A 192 26.06 0.16 24.02
N SER A 193 25.77 1.17 23.21
CA SER A 193 24.50 1.90 23.18
C SER A 193 23.59 1.47 22.03
N SER A 194 24.14 0.84 21.00
CA SER A 194 23.43 0.33 19.83
C SER A 194 23.84 -1.11 19.48
N ASN A 195 22.97 -1.86 18.81
CA ASN A 195 23.23 -3.21 18.35
C ASN A 195 22.67 -3.38 16.93
N SER A 196 23.52 -3.72 15.97
CA SER A 196 23.12 -3.95 14.56
C SER A 196 22.34 -5.25 14.34
N LEU A 197 22.21 -6.09 15.38
CA LEU A 197 21.55 -7.40 15.36
C LEU A 197 22.09 -8.32 14.25
N ASN A 198 23.40 -8.20 13.96
CA ASN A 198 24.11 -8.94 12.92
C ASN A 198 23.42 -8.80 11.55
N THR A 199 23.21 -7.55 11.13
CA THR A 199 22.68 -7.19 9.82
C THR A 199 23.64 -6.23 9.10
N PRO A 200 23.72 -6.30 7.76
CA PRO A 200 24.49 -5.32 6.99
C PRO A 200 23.89 -3.92 7.14
N TYR A 201 24.64 -2.91 6.72
CA TYR A 201 24.13 -1.54 6.60
C TYR A 201 23.07 -1.48 5.50
N ASP A 202 21.96 -0.79 5.76
CA ASP A 202 20.81 -0.76 4.87
C ASP A 202 20.52 0.64 4.29
N TYR A 203 20.94 0.87 3.05
CA TYR A 203 20.61 2.10 2.32
C TYR A 203 19.10 2.28 2.08
N THR A 204 18.31 1.20 2.11
CA THR A 204 16.86 1.21 1.87
C THR A 204 16.03 1.31 3.15
N SER A 205 16.67 1.43 4.31
CA SER A 205 15.97 1.51 5.61
C SER A 205 15.05 2.72 5.66
N VAL A 206 13.83 2.54 6.17
CA VAL A 206 12.91 3.65 6.46
C VAL A 206 13.47 4.56 7.56
N MET A 207 14.42 4.05 8.35
CA MET A 207 15.14 4.76 9.41
C MET A 207 16.39 5.50 8.89
N HIS A 208 16.66 5.51 7.58
CA HIS A 208 17.78 6.25 7.01
C HIS A 208 17.36 7.67 6.64
N TYR A 209 18.21 8.65 6.94
CA TYR A 209 18.08 10.02 6.43
C TYR A 209 18.13 10.08 4.91
N SER A 210 17.43 11.05 4.33
CA SER A 210 17.66 11.44 2.94
C SER A 210 19.01 12.14 2.79
N LYS A 211 19.51 12.24 1.55
CA LYS A 211 20.76 12.98 1.26
C LYS A 211 20.69 14.48 1.59
N THR A 212 19.49 15.03 1.77
CA THR A 212 19.23 16.47 1.98
C THR A 212 18.96 16.84 3.43
N ALA A 213 18.92 15.88 4.36
CA ALA A 213 18.61 16.14 5.76
C ALA A 213 19.53 17.24 6.35
N PHE A 214 18.94 18.26 6.98
CA PHE A 214 19.62 19.39 7.64
C PHE A 214 20.64 20.12 6.75
N ARG A 215 20.46 20.13 5.42
CA ARG A 215 21.42 20.76 4.51
C ARG A 215 21.35 22.29 4.58
N ASN A 216 22.50 22.92 4.44
CA ASN A 216 22.63 24.34 4.15
C ASN A 216 22.95 24.52 2.66
N GLY A 217 22.00 25.07 1.90
CA GLY A 217 22.10 25.22 0.44
C GLY A 217 21.48 24.05 -0.34
N THR A 218 22.05 23.71 -1.50
CA THR A 218 21.50 22.70 -2.41
C THR A 218 22.25 21.37 -2.38
N GLU A 219 23.50 21.38 -1.91
CA GLU A 219 24.38 20.22 -1.90
C GLU A 219 24.00 19.23 -0.78
N PRO A 220 24.23 17.91 -0.98
CA PRO A 220 23.86 16.89 0.00
C PRO A 220 24.77 16.90 1.24
N THR A 221 24.19 16.62 2.41
CA THR A 221 24.88 16.41 3.69
C THR A 221 25.39 14.99 3.85
N ILE A 222 24.69 14.01 3.27
CA ILE A 222 25.09 12.61 3.25
C ILE A 222 25.42 12.21 1.81
N VAL A 223 26.65 11.73 1.59
CA VAL A 223 27.10 11.18 0.31
C VAL A 223 27.37 9.69 0.49
N THR A 224 26.67 8.82 -0.24
CA THR A 224 26.94 7.39 -0.22
C THR A 224 28.29 7.10 -0.88
N ARG A 225 29.08 6.18 -0.33
CA ARG A 225 30.37 5.79 -0.92
C ARG A 225 30.22 5.08 -2.26
N ILE A 226 29.07 4.43 -2.45
CA ILE A 226 28.67 3.82 -3.71
C ILE A 226 27.58 4.71 -4.31
N GLU A 227 27.92 5.37 -5.41
CA GLU A 227 27.11 6.43 -6.04
C GLU A 227 25.70 5.97 -6.42
N THR A 228 25.52 4.71 -6.79
CA THR A 228 24.19 4.14 -7.16
C THR A 228 23.16 4.26 -6.02
N PHE A 229 23.58 4.38 -4.77
CA PHE A 229 22.68 4.53 -3.62
C PHE A 229 22.36 5.98 -3.25
N MET A 230 22.89 6.98 -3.97
CA MET A 230 22.69 8.40 -3.63
C MET A 230 21.22 8.81 -3.57
N ASP A 231 20.40 8.29 -4.49
CA ASP A 231 18.96 8.56 -4.58
C ASP A 231 18.10 7.41 -4.02
N VAL A 232 18.73 6.47 -3.31
CA VAL A 232 18.06 5.34 -2.65
C VAL A 232 17.81 5.64 -1.17
N ILE A 233 18.77 6.28 -0.50
CA ILE A 233 18.65 6.65 0.91
C ILE A 233 17.51 7.64 1.16
N GLY A 234 16.81 7.47 2.27
CA GLY A 234 15.67 8.32 2.64
C GLY A 234 14.34 7.90 2.03
N GLN A 235 14.20 6.66 1.57
CA GLN A 235 12.90 6.15 1.11
C GLN A 235 11.84 6.20 2.24
N ARG A 236 10.59 6.52 1.89
CA ARG A 236 9.45 6.66 2.82
C ARG A 236 8.22 5.83 2.41
N MET A 237 8.43 4.72 1.69
CA MET A 237 7.35 3.89 1.16
C MET A 237 6.82 2.91 2.20
N ASP A 238 7.70 2.08 2.78
CA ASP A 238 7.38 1.06 3.78
C ASP A 238 8.68 0.63 4.50
N PHE A 239 8.60 -0.33 5.42
CA PHE A 239 9.77 -1.00 5.99
C PHE A 239 10.62 -1.67 4.90
N SER A 240 11.94 -1.58 5.01
CA SER A 240 12.83 -2.45 4.25
C SER A 240 12.81 -3.88 4.79
N GLU A 241 13.39 -4.82 4.04
CA GLU A 241 13.59 -6.20 4.52
C GLU A 241 14.45 -6.24 5.79
N ILE A 242 15.49 -5.40 5.87
CA ILE A 242 16.42 -5.38 7.01
C ILE A 242 15.78 -4.72 8.24
N ASP A 243 14.92 -3.69 8.06
CA ASP A 243 14.12 -3.12 9.15
C ASP A 243 13.26 -4.21 9.81
N LEU A 244 12.54 -4.98 9.00
CA LEU A 244 11.71 -6.10 9.46
C LEU A 244 12.55 -7.20 10.09
N LEU A 245 13.70 -7.54 9.52
CA LEU A 245 14.60 -8.55 10.07
C LEU A 245 15.10 -8.17 11.45
N LYS A 246 15.56 -6.92 11.64
CA LYS A 246 16.01 -6.39 12.93
C LYS A 246 14.87 -6.40 13.95
N LEU A 247 13.71 -5.86 13.59
CA LEU A 247 12.54 -5.80 14.47
C LEU A 247 12.05 -7.20 14.88
N ASN A 248 11.91 -8.11 13.93
CA ASN A 248 11.46 -9.47 14.19
C ASN A 248 12.49 -10.27 15.02
N ARG A 249 13.80 -10.04 14.85
CA ARG A 249 14.85 -10.62 15.72
C ARG A 249 14.75 -10.07 17.14
N LEU A 250 14.61 -8.75 17.29
CA LEU A 250 14.55 -8.10 18.60
C LEU A 250 13.36 -8.60 19.44
N TYR A 251 12.21 -8.83 18.79
CA TYR A 251 10.98 -9.29 19.44
C TYR A 251 10.68 -10.78 19.28
N ASN A 252 11.63 -11.56 18.74
CA ASN A 252 11.50 -13.01 18.50
C ASN A 252 10.21 -13.41 17.76
N CYS A 253 9.87 -12.67 16.71
CA CYS A 253 8.65 -12.91 15.94
C CYS A 253 8.74 -14.18 15.10
N SER A 254 7.76 -15.08 15.26
CA SER A 254 7.63 -16.32 14.47
C SER A 254 6.43 -16.34 13.52
N SER A 255 5.47 -15.44 13.71
CA SER A 255 4.29 -15.26 12.87
C SER A 255 3.78 -13.84 13.00
N SER A 256 2.89 -13.43 12.10
CA SER A 256 2.19 -12.16 12.19
C SER A 256 0.68 -12.37 12.39
N LEU A 257 -0.04 -11.28 12.67
CA LEU A 257 -1.49 -11.36 12.92
C LEU A 257 -2.28 -11.59 11.63
N SER A 258 -1.90 -10.93 10.53
CA SER A 258 -2.70 -10.93 9.30
C SER A 258 -2.08 -11.67 8.11
N PHE A 259 -0.82 -12.10 8.14
CA PHE A 259 -0.31 -12.97 7.08
C PHE A 259 -0.92 -14.37 7.22
N MET A 260 -1.44 -14.93 6.12
CA MET A 260 -1.91 -16.32 6.09
C MET A 260 -1.06 -17.19 5.16
N ASP A 261 -0.88 -16.76 3.92
CA ASP A 261 -0.18 -17.55 2.92
C ASP A 261 0.35 -16.72 1.74
N SER A 262 1.40 -17.23 1.11
CA SER A 262 1.93 -16.74 -0.16
C SER A 262 2.45 -17.93 -0.97
N CYS A 263 2.08 -18.01 -2.24
CA CYS A 263 2.46 -19.10 -3.13
C CYS A 263 2.70 -18.61 -4.56
N ASP A 264 3.96 -18.69 -4.98
CA ASP A 264 4.52 -18.36 -6.30
C ASP A 264 4.85 -19.63 -7.11
N PHE A 265 4.54 -20.82 -6.58
CA PHE A 265 4.79 -22.13 -7.20
C PHE A 265 6.25 -22.44 -7.55
N GLU A 266 7.23 -21.72 -7.01
CA GLU A 266 8.65 -21.93 -7.32
C GLU A 266 9.20 -23.29 -6.83
N LEU A 267 8.53 -23.92 -5.86
CA LEU A 267 8.86 -25.25 -5.35
C LEU A 267 7.88 -26.33 -5.82
N GLU A 268 8.39 -27.56 -6.02
CA GLU A 268 7.61 -28.72 -6.50
C GLU A 268 6.46 -29.11 -5.56
N ASN A 269 6.57 -28.81 -4.27
CA ASN A 269 5.51 -29.07 -3.31
C ASN A 269 4.33 -28.08 -3.42
N VAL A 270 4.41 -27.09 -4.31
CA VAL A 270 3.36 -26.09 -4.61
C VAL A 270 2.70 -25.54 -3.34
N CYS A 271 3.52 -25.18 -2.35
CA CYS A 271 3.08 -24.62 -1.06
C CYS A 271 2.12 -25.52 -0.26
N GLY A 272 2.08 -26.82 -0.59
CA GLY A 272 1.14 -27.79 -0.02
C GLY A 272 -0.27 -27.72 -0.59
N MET A 273 -0.48 -27.04 -1.72
CA MET A 273 -1.74 -27.09 -2.46
C MET A 273 -1.97 -28.50 -3.03
N ILE A 274 -3.23 -28.90 -3.16
CA ILE A 274 -3.61 -30.22 -3.65
C ILE A 274 -4.55 -30.12 -4.85
N GLN A 275 -4.54 -31.13 -5.72
CA GLN A 275 -5.54 -31.31 -6.77
C GLN A 275 -6.72 -32.12 -6.22
N SER A 276 -7.93 -31.82 -6.67
CA SER A 276 -9.10 -32.66 -6.38
C SER A 276 -9.10 -33.94 -7.22
N SER A 277 -9.75 -35.00 -6.74
CA SER A 277 -10.10 -36.17 -7.56
C SER A 277 -11.50 -36.06 -8.18
N ASP A 278 -12.29 -35.08 -7.73
CA ASP A 278 -13.71 -34.91 -8.07
C ASP A 278 -13.89 -33.92 -9.24
N ASP A 279 -12.94 -33.89 -10.17
CA ASP A 279 -12.89 -33.00 -11.32
C ASP A 279 -12.56 -33.76 -12.64
N SER A 280 -12.49 -33.03 -13.75
CA SER A 280 -12.30 -33.60 -15.09
C SER A 280 -10.83 -33.65 -15.52
N ALA A 281 -9.99 -32.84 -14.89
CA ALA A 281 -8.58 -32.66 -15.20
C ALA A 281 -7.87 -31.96 -14.03
N ASN A 282 -6.55 -32.10 -13.96
CA ASN A 282 -5.73 -31.41 -12.95
C ASN A 282 -5.11 -30.13 -13.51
N TRP A 283 -4.90 -29.16 -12.63
CA TRP A 283 -3.94 -28.09 -12.90
C TRP A 283 -2.53 -28.67 -12.95
N GLN A 284 -1.72 -28.15 -13.87
CA GLN A 284 -0.35 -28.57 -14.11
C GLN A 284 0.62 -27.46 -13.74
N ARG A 285 1.64 -27.77 -12.95
CA ARG A 285 2.75 -26.86 -12.69
C ARG A 285 3.66 -26.82 -13.91
N VAL A 286 3.75 -25.67 -14.56
CA VAL A 286 4.50 -25.50 -15.82
C VAL A 286 5.31 -24.20 -15.81
N GLN A 287 6.32 -24.11 -16.67
CA GLN A 287 7.11 -22.88 -16.87
C GLN A 287 6.59 -22.03 -18.04
N GLN A 288 5.84 -22.66 -18.93
CA GLN A 288 5.25 -22.04 -20.12
C GLN A 288 4.01 -22.83 -20.54
N ALA A 289 3.05 -22.17 -21.15
CA ALA A 289 1.82 -22.77 -21.64
C ALA A 289 1.56 -22.43 -23.10
N SER A 290 0.88 -23.35 -23.81
CA SER A 290 0.50 -23.12 -25.20
C SER A 290 -0.57 -22.03 -25.29
N GLY A 291 -0.41 -21.11 -26.25
CA GLY A 291 -1.25 -19.90 -26.33
C GLY A 291 -0.86 -18.83 -25.31
N GLY A 292 0.14 -19.09 -24.45
CA GLY A 292 0.58 -18.22 -23.37
C GLY A 292 0.08 -18.67 -21.99
N PRO A 293 0.71 -18.18 -20.90
CA PRO A 293 1.86 -17.27 -20.93
C PRO A 293 3.17 -18.01 -21.22
N ASN A 294 4.15 -17.28 -21.76
CA ASN A 294 5.49 -17.81 -22.09
C ASN A 294 6.43 -17.84 -20.88
N THR A 295 6.06 -17.13 -19.81
CA THR A 295 6.79 -16.99 -18.55
C THR A 295 5.77 -16.92 -17.41
N ASP A 296 6.20 -17.25 -16.21
CA ASP A 296 5.50 -16.96 -14.96
C ASP A 296 5.31 -15.44 -14.76
N HIS A 297 4.50 -15.08 -13.77
CA HIS A 297 4.38 -13.69 -13.31
C HIS A 297 5.48 -13.34 -12.31
N SER A 298 5.90 -14.27 -11.44
CA SER A 298 6.76 -13.96 -10.30
C SER A 298 8.10 -13.35 -10.70
N SER A 299 8.72 -13.92 -11.73
CA SER A 299 10.00 -13.48 -12.28
C SER A 299 9.85 -12.71 -13.58
N MET A 300 8.68 -12.73 -14.22
CA MET A 300 8.43 -12.17 -15.56
C MET A 300 9.49 -12.59 -16.60
N GLY A 301 10.08 -13.79 -16.45
CA GLY A 301 11.16 -14.29 -17.31
C GLY A 301 12.50 -13.57 -17.16
N GLN A 302 12.70 -12.76 -16.12
CA GLN A 302 13.98 -12.12 -15.81
C GLN A 302 15.08 -13.16 -15.54
N CYS A 303 14.70 -14.32 -15.02
CA CYS A 303 15.60 -15.43 -14.77
C CYS A 303 15.28 -16.59 -15.74
N LYS A 304 16.20 -16.87 -16.68
CA LYS A 304 16.00 -17.91 -17.70
C LYS A 304 15.93 -19.31 -17.08
N GLY A 305 14.85 -20.04 -17.36
CA GLY A 305 14.67 -21.42 -16.91
C GLY A 305 14.20 -21.58 -15.46
N SER A 306 13.78 -20.48 -14.83
CA SER A 306 13.16 -20.40 -13.50
C SER A 306 11.80 -19.71 -13.63
N GLY A 307 10.94 -19.84 -12.62
CA GLY A 307 9.57 -19.38 -12.72
C GLY A 307 8.61 -20.51 -13.06
N PHE A 308 7.60 -20.72 -12.23
CA PHE A 308 6.55 -21.70 -12.45
C PHE A 308 5.19 -21.13 -12.10
N PHE A 309 4.16 -21.61 -12.78
CA PHE A 309 2.77 -21.27 -12.47
C PHE A 309 1.88 -22.50 -12.63
N MET A 310 0.64 -22.41 -12.12
CA MET A 310 -0.34 -23.48 -12.31
C MET A 310 -1.18 -23.19 -13.55
N HIS A 311 -1.29 -24.15 -14.46
CA HIS A 311 -2.02 -24.04 -15.71
C HIS A 311 -3.08 -25.13 -15.86
N PHE A 312 -4.29 -24.73 -16.24
CA PHE A 312 -5.35 -25.64 -16.65
C PHE A 312 -5.52 -25.58 -18.17
N ASP A 313 -5.06 -26.62 -18.86
CA ASP A 313 -5.10 -26.73 -20.33
C ASP A 313 -6.47 -27.21 -20.84
N TYR A 314 -7.07 -26.43 -21.74
CA TYR A 314 -8.38 -26.71 -22.34
C TYR A 314 -8.33 -27.42 -23.69
N ARG A 315 -7.16 -27.57 -24.31
CA ARG A 315 -7.05 -28.00 -25.72
C ARG A 315 -7.66 -29.38 -25.98
N SER A 316 -7.65 -30.25 -24.98
CA SER A 316 -8.25 -31.59 -25.04
C SER A 316 -9.56 -31.71 -24.25
N ALA A 317 -10.08 -30.61 -23.69
CA ALA A 317 -11.21 -30.61 -22.77
C ALA A 317 -12.54 -30.27 -23.48
N SER A 318 -13.63 -30.93 -23.08
CA SER A 318 -14.98 -30.57 -23.53
C SER A 318 -15.53 -29.40 -22.71
N ALA A 319 -16.48 -28.63 -23.26
CA ALA A 319 -17.15 -27.57 -22.53
C ALA A 319 -17.77 -28.11 -21.22
N GLY A 320 -17.58 -27.40 -20.11
CA GLY A 320 -17.99 -27.84 -18.77
C GLY A 320 -16.97 -28.70 -18.02
N HIS A 321 -15.85 -29.08 -18.65
CA HIS A 321 -14.72 -29.66 -17.92
C HIS A 321 -14.20 -28.66 -16.88
N LYS A 322 -13.84 -29.20 -15.72
CA LYS A 322 -13.33 -28.43 -14.59
C LYS A 322 -12.05 -29.02 -14.02
N ALA A 323 -11.22 -28.18 -13.43
CA ALA A 323 -10.04 -28.55 -12.67
C ALA A 323 -10.01 -27.76 -11.36
N ILE A 324 -9.76 -28.45 -10.24
CA ILE A 324 -9.85 -27.87 -8.90
C ILE A 324 -8.50 -27.97 -8.20
N LEU A 325 -7.92 -26.80 -7.91
CA LEU A 325 -6.73 -26.66 -7.05
C LEU A 325 -7.19 -26.16 -5.67
N GLU A 326 -6.79 -26.83 -4.60
CA GLU A 326 -7.12 -26.45 -3.22
C GLU A 326 -5.89 -26.03 -2.43
N SER A 327 -6.02 -25.00 -1.60
CA SER A 327 -4.99 -24.66 -0.63
C SER A 327 -4.80 -25.77 0.43
N ARG A 328 -3.69 -25.73 1.17
CA ARG A 328 -3.62 -26.42 2.47
C ARG A 328 -4.71 -25.88 3.42
N THR A 329 -4.91 -26.55 4.55
CA THR A 329 -5.80 -26.03 5.59
C THR A 329 -5.20 -24.79 6.26
N LEU A 330 -5.98 -23.71 6.27
CA LEU A 330 -5.64 -22.40 6.80
C LEU A 330 -6.40 -22.11 8.09
N TYR A 331 -5.84 -21.30 8.97
CA TYR A 331 -6.35 -21.03 10.32
C TYR A 331 -6.48 -19.51 10.54
N PRO A 332 -7.66 -18.91 10.31
CA PRO A 332 -7.85 -17.48 10.48
C PRO A 332 -7.80 -17.08 11.97
N LYS A 333 -7.19 -15.93 12.24
CA LYS A 333 -7.10 -15.24 13.54
C LYS A 333 -8.06 -14.05 13.61
N ARG A 334 -8.53 -13.54 12.47
CA ARG A 334 -9.54 -12.49 12.30
C ARG A 334 -10.77 -13.04 11.57
N GLY A 335 -11.75 -12.18 11.32
CA GLY A 335 -13.03 -12.56 10.68
C GLY A 335 -13.18 -12.08 9.23
N PHE A 336 -12.09 -11.66 8.60
CA PHE A 336 -12.09 -11.14 7.22
C PHE A 336 -10.72 -11.36 6.59
N GLN A 337 -10.71 -11.63 5.29
CA GLN A 337 -9.51 -11.86 4.51
C GLN A 337 -9.63 -11.23 3.13
N CYS A 338 -8.47 -10.98 2.53
CA CYS A 338 -8.34 -10.64 1.14
C CYS A 338 -7.46 -11.69 0.46
N LEU A 339 -8.07 -12.45 -0.43
CA LEU A 339 -7.37 -13.32 -1.35
C LEU A 339 -7.00 -12.49 -2.59
N GLN A 340 -5.77 -12.62 -3.06
CA GLN A 340 -5.34 -12.02 -4.31
C GLN A 340 -4.44 -12.98 -5.09
N PHE A 341 -4.45 -12.86 -6.42
CA PHE A 341 -3.66 -13.70 -7.32
C PHE A 341 -3.63 -13.08 -8.71
N TYR A 342 -2.65 -13.47 -9.51
CA TYR A 342 -2.57 -13.14 -10.91
C TYR A 342 -3.18 -14.25 -11.75
N LEU A 343 -3.97 -13.87 -12.76
CA LEU A 343 -4.65 -14.78 -13.66
C LEU A 343 -4.33 -14.41 -15.12
N TYR A 344 -4.00 -15.41 -15.93
CA TYR A 344 -3.78 -15.27 -17.36
C TYR A 344 -4.76 -16.16 -18.12
N ASN A 345 -5.44 -15.60 -19.12
CA ASN A 345 -6.29 -16.36 -20.04
C ASN A 345 -5.63 -16.45 -21.42
N SER A 346 -5.33 -17.67 -21.87
CA SER A 346 -4.96 -17.98 -23.26
C SER A 346 -6.04 -18.78 -24.00
N GLY A 347 -7.18 -18.97 -23.33
CA GLY A 347 -8.30 -19.73 -23.83
C GLY A 347 -9.37 -18.88 -24.50
N ASN A 348 -10.63 -19.21 -24.21
CA ASN A 348 -11.82 -18.53 -24.71
C ASN A 348 -12.32 -17.48 -23.68
N GLU A 349 -13.04 -16.47 -24.15
CA GLU A 349 -13.67 -15.46 -23.28
C GLU A 349 -14.73 -16.04 -22.33
N ASN A 350 -15.33 -17.17 -22.68
CA ASN A 350 -16.33 -17.87 -21.85
C ASN A 350 -15.71 -18.77 -20.77
N ASP A 351 -14.38 -18.96 -20.79
CA ASP A 351 -13.67 -19.67 -19.73
C ASP A 351 -13.71 -18.80 -18.46
N HIS A 352 -13.90 -19.42 -17.30
CA HIS A 352 -14.06 -18.70 -16.03
C HIS A 352 -13.44 -19.45 -14.86
N VAL A 353 -13.20 -18.72 -13.77
CA VAL A 353 -12.74 -19.29 -12.49
C VAL A 353 -13.81 -19.10 -11.43
N ASN A 354 -14.18 -20.19 -10.76
CA ASN A 354 -14.97 -20.14 -9.55
C ASN A 354 -14.04 -20.26 -8.34
N ILE A 355 -14.23 -19.37 -7.36
CA ILE A 355 -13.53 -19.42 -6.09
C ILE A 355 -14.49 -19.93 -5.03
N TYR A 356 -14.12 -21.02 -4.36
CA TYR A 356 -14.88 -21.56 -3.25
C TYR A 356 -14.09 -21.48 -1.94
N VAL A 357 -14.83 -21.44 -0.84
CA VAL A 357 -14.30 -21.68 0.50
C VAL A 357 -14.92 -22.95 1.05
N ARG A 358 -14.06 -23.87 1.50
CA ARG A 358 -14.48 -25.03 2.30
C ARG A 358 -14.15 -24.78 3.76
N GLU A 359 -15.16 -24.48 4.58
CA GLU A 359 -15.02 -24.35 6.03
C GLU A 359 -15.23 -25.69 6.74
N TYR A 360 -14.41 -25.96 7.76
CA TYR A 360 -14.49 -27.20 8.53
C TYR A 360 -15.04 -26.93 9.93
N SER A 361 -16.21 -27.50 10.25
CA SER A 361 -16.90 -27.31 11.54
C SER A 361 -16.81 -28.58 12.41
N SER A 362 -15.94 -28.59 13.43
CA SER A 362 -15.71 -29.74 14.34
C SER A 362 -15.42 -31.08 13.62
N ASN A 363 -15.22 -32.17 14.36
CA ASN A 363 -14.53 -33.39 13.89
C ASN A 363 -15.34 -34.29 12.92
N LYS A 364 -16.47 -33.84 12.38
CA LYS A 364 -17.29 -34.63 11.44
C LYS A 364 -17.23 -34.04 10.03
N VAL A 365 -16.85 -34.86 9.06
CA VAL A 365 -16.78 -34.48 7.64
C VAL A 365 -18.14 -34.02 7.09
N SER A 366 -19.24 -34.51 7.66
CA SER A 366 -20.63 -34.12 7.32
C SER A 366 -20.94 -32.63 7.57
N ASP A 367 -20.14 -31.97 8.41
CA ASP A 367 -20.40 -30.60 8.86
C ASP A 367 -19.53 -29.57 8.11
N ASN A 368 -18.78 -30.02 7.11
CA ASN A 368 -18.00 -29.14 6.24
C ASN A 368 -18.94 -28.42 5.26
N SER A 369 -18.86 -27.10 5.21
CA SER A 369 -19.61 -26.29 4.24
C SER A 369 -18.71 -25.86 3.10
N LEU A 370 -19.14 -26.11 1.87
CA LEU A 370 -18.52 -25.58 0.66
C LEU A 370 -19.39 -24.43 0.14
N THR A 371 -18.80 -23.26 -0.02
CA THR A 371 -19.52 -22.05 -0.43
C THR A 371 -18.81 -21.40 -1.61
N LEU A 372 -19.53 -21.16 -2.71
CA LEU A 372 -19.05 -20.34 -3.82
C LEU A 372 -18.99 -18.89 -3.34
N VAL A 373 -17.81 -18.28 -3.39
CA VAL A 373 -17.61 -16.90 -2.92
C VAL A 373 -17.48 -15.91 -4.08
N GLU A 374 -16.94 -16.33 -5.22
CA GLU A 374 -16.75 -15.47 -6.38
C GLU A 374 -16.75 -16.27 -7.68
N THR A 375 -17.25 -15.68 -8.76
CA THR A 375 -17.14 -16.23 -10.12
C THR A 375 -16.54 -15.18 -11.03
N ILE A 376 -15.31 -15.39 -11.45
CA ILE A 376 -14.54 -14.49 -12.31
C ILE A 376 -14.77 -14.87 -13.77
N LYS A 377 -15.50 -14.02 -14.50
CA LYS A 377 -15.79 -14.14 -15.94
C LYS A 377 -15.12 -13.02 -16.72
N ASP A 378 -15.26 -13.05 -18.04
CA ASP A 378 -14.81 -11.98 -18.95
C ASP A 378 -13.32 -11.65 -18.77
N ILE A 379 -12.51 -12.70 -18.54
CA ILE A 379 -11.09 -12.56 -18.24
C ILE A 379 -10.35 -12.14 -19.51
N PRO A 380 -9.71 -10.95 -19.53
CA PRO A 380 -8.97 -10.47 -20.70
C PRO A 380 -7.92 -11.48 -21.16
N VAL A 381 -7.92 -11.76 -22.46
CA VAL A 381 -7.02 -12.73 -23.08
C VAL A 381 -5.63 -12.11 -23.28
N GLY A 382 -4.57 -12.88 -23.07
CA GLY A 382 -3.22 -12.51 -23.50
C GLY A 382 -2.39 -11.68 -22.52
N SER A 383 -2.86 -11.46 -21.28
CA SER A 383 -2.11 -10.71 -20.25
C SER A 383 -2.40 -11.20 -18.84
N TRP A 384 -1.42 -11.04 -17.93
CA TRP A 384 -1.62 -11.28 -16.50
C TRP A 384 -2.50 -10.18 -15.91
N GLN A 385 -3.50 -10.59 -15.13
CA GLN A 385 -4.48 -9.70 -14.50
C GLN A 385 -4.54 -9.99 -13.00
N LEU A 386 -4.43 -8.94 -12.18
CA LEU A 386 -4.52 -9.05 -10.73
C LEU A 386 -5.98 -9.06 -10.28
N TYR A 387 -6.38 -10.10 -9.55
CA TYR A 387 -7.70 -10.22 -8.96
C TYR A 387 -7.64 -10.16 -7.43
N HIS A 388 -8.70 -9.61 -6.82
CA HIS A 388 -8.90 -9.59 -5.38
C HIS A 388 -10.28 -10.17 -5.05
N VAL A 389 -10.36 -11.03 -4.04
CA VAL A 389 -11.58 -11.69 -3.58
C VAL A 389 -11.70 -11.49 -2.08
N THR A 390 -12.79 -10.83 -1.66
CA THR A 390 -13.07 -10.57 -0.25
C THR A 390 -13.67 -11.81 0.41
N LEU A 391 -13.05 -12.29 1.49
CA LEU A 391 -13.54 -13.43 2.27
C LEU A 391 -13.90 -12.98 3.70
N LYS A 392 -14.84 -13.70 4.32
CA LYS A 392 -15.30 -13.45 5.71
C LYS A 392 -15.36 -14.75 6.50
N VAL A 393 -14.23 -15.46 6.55
CA VAL A 393 -14.14 -16.80 7.11
C VAL A 393 -13.64 -16.74 8.55
N THR A 394 -14.23 -17.53 9.44
CA THR A 394 -13.92 -17.51 10.89
C THR A 394 -13.44 -18.85 11.45
N LYS A 395 -13.64 -19.95 10.72
CA LYS A 395 -13.16 -21.29 11.09
C LYS A 395 -11.98 -21.68 10.20
N LYS A 396 -11.30 -22.78 10.54
CA LYS A 396 -10.26 -23.33 9.65
C LYS A 396 -10.88 -23.68 8.29
N PHE A 397 -10.19 -23.38 7.20
CA PHE A 397 -10.75 -23.49 5.86
C PHE A 397 -9.71 -23.83 4.79
N ARG A 398 -10.19 -24.10 3.58
CA ARG A 398 -9.40 -24.11 2.35
C ARG A 398 -10.02 -23.17 1.32
N VAL A 399 -9.17 -22.58 0.49
CA VAL A 399 -9.58 -21.90 -0.74
C VAL A 399 -9.48 -22.90 -1.88
N LEU A 400 -10.49 -22.91 -2.76
CA LEU A 400 -10.50 -23.76 -3.95
C LEU A 400 -10.62 -22.88 -5.19
N PHE A 401 -9.75 -23.15 -6.15
CA PHE A 401 -9.71 -22.52 -7.47
C PHE A 401 -10.23 -23.54 -8.48
N GLU A 402 -11.50 -23.40 -8.87
CA GLU A 402 -12.12 -24.23 -9.89
C GLU A 402 -12.07 -23.48 -11.23
N GLY A 403 -11.15 -23.88 -12.11
CA GLY A 403 -11.16 -23.43 -13.50
C GLY A 403 -12.22 -24.20 -14.27
N VAL A 404 -13.00 -23.52 -15.11
CA VAL A 404 -14.09 -24.12 -15.88
C VAL A 404 -13.97 -23.74 -17.36
N LYS A 405 -13.96 -24.75 -18.23
CA LYS A 405 -13.99 -24.54 -19.67
C LYS A 405 -15.37 -24.09 -20.13
N GLY A 406 -15.44 -22.90 -20.72
CA GLY A 406 -16.63 -22.34 -21.35
C GLY A 406 -16.95 -22.97 -22.71
N ALA A 407 -18.08 -22.53 -23.28
CA ALA A 407 -18.44 -22.87 -24.65
C ALA A 407 -17.52 -22.11 -25.62
N GLY A 408 -16.87 -22.83 -26.53
CA GLY A 408 -16.02 -22.23 -27.56
C GLY A 408 -14.69 -22.96 -27.76
N ALA A 409 -14.11 -22.73 -28.93
CA ALA A 409 -12.75 -23.16 -29.21
C ALA A 409 -11.77 -22.37 -28.33
N SER A 410 -10.79 -23.07 -27.79
CA SER A 410 -9.78 -22.52 -26.88
C SER A 410 -8.42 -23.03 -27.36
N LEU A 411 -7.44 -22.14 -27.47
CA LEU A 411 -6.09 -22.45 -27.98
C LEU A 411 -5.08 -22.71 -26.84
N GLY A 412 -5.49 -22.49 -25.61
CA GLY A 412 -4.66 -22.61 -24.40
C GLY A 412 -5.49 -22.95 -23.18
N GLY A 413 -5.44 -22.10 -22.15
CA GLY A 413 -5.97 -22.41 -20.83
C GLY A 413 -6.12 -21.21 -19.91
N LEU A 414 -6.41 -21.49 -18.64
CA LEU A 414 -6.27 -20.52 -17.55
C LEU A 414 -4.99 -20.80 -16.78
N SER A 415 -4.27 -19.74 -16.41
CA SER A 415 -3.05 -19.84 -15.61
C SER A 415 -3.17 -18.95 -14.38
N ILE A 416 -2.77 -19.44 -13.21
CA ILE A 416 -2.77 -18.71 -11.95
C ILE A 416 -1.38 -18.68 -11.34
N ASP A 417 -1.02 -17.54 -10.76
CA ASP A 417 0.28 -17.31 -10.15
C ASP A 417 0.21 -16.29 -9.00
N ASP A 418 1.28 -16.19 -8.20
CA ASP A 418 1.47 -15.22 -7.11
C ASP A 418 0.26 -15.08 -6.16
N ILE A 419 -0.24 -16.22 -5.70
CA ILE A 419 -1.38 -16.28 -4.79
C ILE A 419 -0.95 -15.78 -3.41
N ASN A 420 -1.58 -14.71 -2.94
CA ASN A 420 -1.38 -14.18 -1.60
C ASN A 420 -2.71 -14.13 -0.83
N LEU A 421 -2.67 -14.52 0.43
CA LEU A 421 -3.80 -14.46 1.33
C LEU A 421 -3.40 -13.77 2.63
N SER A 422 -4.16 -12.74 2.98
CA SER A 422 -3.97 -12.00 4.22
C SER A 422 -5.30 -11.66 4.88
N GLU A 423 -5.32 -11.56 6.21
CA GLU A 423 -6.47 -11.11 7.00
C GLU A 423 -6.57 -9.58 7.01
N THR A 424 -6.70 -9.02 5.81
CA THR A 424 -6.81 -7.58 5.52
C THR A 424 -8.06 -7.31 4.71
N GLN A 425 -8.44 -6.04 4.56
CA GLN A 425 -9.51 -5.65 3.64
C GLN A 425 -8.97 -5.59 2.21
N CYS A 426 -9.75 -6.06 1.24
CA CYS A 426 -9.40 -5.86 -0.17
C CYS A 426 -9.56 -4.38 -0.58
N PRO A 427 -8.79 -3.90 -1.56
CA PRO A 427 -9.01 -2.59 -2.14
C PRO A 427 -10.44 -2.49 -2.71
N HIS A 428 -11.09 -1.35 -2.51
CA HIS A 428 -12.44 -1.13 -3.05
C HIS A 428 -12.48 -1.08 -4.57
N HIS A 429 -11.43 -0.51 -5.18
CA HIS A 429 -11.29 -0.30 -6.61
C HIS A 429 -9.83 -0.50 -7.01
N ILE A 430 -9.62 -0.92 -8.26
CA ILE A 430 -8.29 -1.13 -8.84
C ILE A 430 -8.25 -0.37 -10.16
N TRP A 431 -7.22 0.44 -10.35
CA TRP A 431 -6.93 1.08 -11.62
C TRP A 431 -5.71 0.42 -12.26
N HIS A 432 -5.95 -0.40 -13.27
CA HIS A 432 -4.88 -1.05 -14.04
C HIS A 432 -4.48 -0.16 -15.21
N ILE A 433 -3.23 0.30 -15.23
CA ILE A 433 -2.64 1.08 -16.32
C ILE A 433 -1.67 0.21 -17.09
N GLN A 434 -1.98 -0.07 -18.35
CA GLN A 434 -1.11 -0.85 -19.25
C GLN A 434 -0.08 0.04 -19.93
N ASN A 435 1.03 -0.53 -20.38
CA ASN A 435 2.13 0.17 -21.07
C ASN A 435 2.69 1.38 -20.29
N PHE A 436 2.68 1.28 -18.95
CA PHE A 436 3.00 2.38 -18.02
C PHE A 436 4.34 3.07 -18.29
N THR A 437 5.37 2.31 -18.66
CA THR A 437 6.74 2.84 -18.87
C THR A 437 6.80 3.94 -19.94
N GLN A 438 5.92 3.89 -20.95
CA GLN A 438 5.91 4.89 -22.03
C GLN A 438 5.32 6.25 -21.59
N LEU A 439 4.72 6.30 -20.40
CA LEU A 439 4.02 7.47 -19.87
C LEU A 439 4.92 8.32 -18.96
N ILE A 440 6.00 7.74 -18.43
CA ILE A 440 6.94 8.40 -17.51
C ILE A 440 7.76 9.46 -18.25
N GLY A 441 7.77 10.70 -17.76
CA GLY A 441 8.43 11.86 -18.37
C GLY A 441 7.84 12.26 -19.74
N SER A 442 6.64 11.76 -20.07
CA SER A 442 6.01 11.97 -21.37
C SER A 442 5.02 13.15 -21.31
N PRO A 443 4.86 13.96 -22.38
CA PRO A 443 3.79 14.95 -22.48
C PRO A 443 2.39 14.34 -22.35
N ASN A 444 2.24 13.05 -22.66
CA ASN A 444 1.00 12.29 -22.53
C ASN A 444 0.89 11.57 -21.17
N GLY A 445 1.77 11.88 -20.21
CA GLY A 445 1.86 11.24 -18.89
C GLY A 445 0.78 11.66 -17.91
N ASN A 446 -0.17 12.51 -18.31
CA ASN A 446 -1.28 12.93 -17.46
C ASN A 446 -2.50 12.05 -17.75
N LEU A 447 -2.87 11.24 -16.77
CA LEU A 447 -3.87 10.18 -16.90
C LEU A 447 -5.02 10.44 -15.94
N TYR A 448 -6.22 10.06 -16.34
CA TYR A 448 -7.39 9.98 -15.47
C TYR A 448 -7.89 8.54 -15.41
N SER A 449 -8.24 8.10 -14.20
CA SER A 449 -8.85 6.78 -14.00
C SER A 449 -10.25 6.71 -14.61
N PRO A 450 -10.83 5.53 -14.80
CA PRO A 450 -12.28 5.40 -14.92
C PRO A 450 -13.00 6.04 -13.71
N PRO A 451 -14.27 6.46 -13.86
CA PRO A 451 -15.06 6.93 -12.73
C PRO A 451 -15.43 5.76 -11.80
N TYR A 452 -15.35 5.99 -10.49
CA TYR A 452 -15.67 5.01 -9.46
C TYR A 452 -16.70 5.56 -8.48
N TYR A 453 -17.37 4.67 -7.73
CA TYR A 453 -18.24 5.05 -6.62
C TYR A 453 -17.67 4.57 -5.29
N SER A 454 -17.56 5.48 -4.32
CA SER A 454 -17.18 5.14 -2.94
C SER A 454 -18.27 4.30 -2.26
N SER A 455 -17.92 3.67 -1.14
CA SER A 455 -18.88 2.92 -0.31
C SER A 455 -20.03 3.76 0.25
N LYS A 456 -19.88 5.09 0.28
CA LYS A 456 -20.93 6.05 0.67
C LYS A 456 -21.73 6.60 -0.51
N GLY A 457 -21.40 6.20 -1.74
CA GLY A 457 -22.11 6.60 -2.95
C GLY A 457 -21.59 7.85 -3.66
N TYR A 458 -20.54 8.52 -3.14
CA TYR A 458 -19.88 9.61 -3.85
C TYR A 458 -19.13 9.08 -5.08
N ALA A 459 -19.33 9.71 -6.22
CA ALA A 459 -18.54 9.44 -7.42
C ALA A 459 -17.18 10.14 -7.34
N PHE A 460 -16.14 9.47 -7.81
CA PHE A 460 -14.79 10.02 -7.80
C PHE A 460 -13.95 9.54 -8.99
N GLN A 461 -12.85 10.25 -9.25
CA GLN A 461 -11.83 9.90 -10.23
C GLN A 461 -10.45 10.17 -9.63
N ILE A 462 -9.44 9.45 -10.10
CA ILE A 462 -8.04 9.67 -9.75
C ILE A 462 -7.34 10.28 -10.95
N SER A 463 -6.53 11.32 -10.77
CA SER A 463 -5.55 11.72 -11.80
C SER A 463 -4.15 11.33 -11.37
N LEU A 464 -3.35 10.91 -12.35
CA LEU A 464 -1.94 10.56 -12.16
C LEU A 464 -1.13 11.37 -13.18
N GLU A 465 -0.23 12.21 -12.67
CA GLU A 465 0.65 13.04 -13.47
C GLU A 465 2.06 12.45 -13.46
N LEU A 466 2.53 12.07 -14.64
CA LEU A 466 3.83 11.48 -14.89
C LEU A 466 4.66 12.31 -15.89
N SER A 467 4.22 13.53 -16.20
CA SER A 467 4.88 14.39 -17.17
C SER A 467 6.20 14.97 -16.66
N ASP A 468 6.34 15.09 -15.35
CA ASP A 468 7.61 15.41 -14.68
C ASP A 468 8.54 14.18 -14.71
N ALA A 469 9.83 14.41 -14.98
CA ALA A 469 10.83 13.35 -15.12
C ALA A 469 11.40 12.84 -13.79
N THR A 470 11.25 13.61 -12.70
CA THR A 470 11.76 13.28 -11.37
C THR A 470 10.67 12.75 -10.46
N ASP A 471 9.47 13.35 -10.52
CA ASP A 471 8.40 13.06 -9.57
C ASP A 471 7.08 12.69 -10.24
N ALA A 472 6.33 11.82 -9.57
CA ALA A 472 4.95 11.49 -9.95
C ALA A 472 3.99 12.11 -8.95
N ALA A 473 2.85 12.62 -9.43
CA ALA A 473 1.82 13.20 -8.58
C ALA A 473 0.48 12.49 -8.79
N ILE A 474 -0.25 12.26 -7.70
CA ILE A 474 -1.53 11.55 -7.70
C ILE A 474 -2.58 12.34 -6.94
N TYR A 475 -3.70 12.59 -7.62
CA TYR A 475 -4.76 13.46 -7.14
C TYR A 475 -6.07 12.70 -7.04
N PHE A 476 -6.85 13.00 -6.00
CA PHE A 476 -8.22 12.51 -5.85
C PHE A 476 -9.23 13.62 -6.15
N HIS A 477 -10.25 13.28 -6.95
CA HIS A 477 -11.27 14.21 -7.42
C HIS A 477 -12.65 13.65 -7.11
N LEU A 478 -13.50 14.43 -6.46
CA LEU A 478 -14.94 14.16 -6.47
C LEU A 478 -15.50 14.64 -7.81
N ILE A 479 -16.30 13.79 -8.45
CA ILE A 479 -16.95 14.09 -9.73
C ILE A 479 -18.46 14.03 -9.57
N SER A 480 -19.19 14.59 -10.54
CA SER A 480 -20.66 14.49 -10.55
C SER A 480 -21.11 13.03 -10.67
N GLY A 481 -21.93 12.58 -9.72
CA GLY A 481 -22.46 11.22 -9.64
C GLY A 481 -23.98 11.17 -9.69
N ALA A 482 -24.53 9.98 -9.98
CA ALA A 482 -25.97 9.75 -10.00
C ALA A 482 -26.65 9.91 -8.62
N ASN A 483 -25.86 9.86 -7.54
CA ASN A 483 -26.36 9.89 -6.17
C ASN A 483 -26.30 11.29 -5.53
N ASP A 484 -25.74 12.29 -6.22
CA ASP A 484 -25.34 13.57 -5.61
C ASP A 484 -26.50 14.30 -4.92
N ASP A 485 -27.72 14.19 -5.46
CA ASP A 485 -28.94 14.80 -4.90
C ASP A 485 -29.31 14.24 -3.51
N GLN A 486 -28.82 13.05 -3.16
CA GLN A 486 -29.11 12.35 -1.90
C GLN A 486 -27.93 12.39 -0.91
N LEU A 487 -26.78 12.90 -1.35
CA LEU A 487 -25.56 12.92 -0.55
C LEU A 487 -25.40 14.22 0.23
N GLN A 488 -24.61 14.15 1.31
CA GLN A 488 -24.28 15.32 2.11
C GLN A 488 -23.18 16.12 1.42
N TRP A 489 -23.36 17.43 1.31
CA TRP A 489 -22.36 18.35 0.77
C TRP A 489 -22.09 19.53 1.72
N PRO A 490 -20.82 19.99 1.85
CA PRO A 490 -19.59 19.40 1.33
C PRO A 490 -19.32 17.98 1.86
N CYS A 491 -18.59 17.14 1.10
CA CYS A 491 -18.35 15.73 1.42
C CYS A 491 -17.64 15.56 2.79
N PRO A 492 -18.28 14.99 3.81
CA PRO A 492 -17.74 15.02 5.16
C PRO A 492 -16.85 13.81 5.47
N TRP A 493 -15.56 14.06 5.69
CA TRP A 493 -14.61 13.12 6.33
C TRP A 493 -14.46 11.77 5.62
N LEU A 494 -14.46 11.78 4.29
CA LEU A 494 -14.18 10.60 3.47
C LEU A 494 -12.67 10.50 3.27
N GLN A 495 -12.04 9.46 3.85
CA GLN A 495 -10.64 9.17 3.58
C GLN A 495 -10.50 8.36 2.28
N ALA A 496 -9.71 8.85 1.34
CA ALA A 496 -9.31 8.16 0.13
C ALA A 496 -7.85 7.72 0.27
N THR A 497 -7.59 6.42 0.15
CA THR A 497 -6.24 5.84 0.20
C THR A 497 -5.86 5.34 -1.18
N MET A 498 -4.79 5.89 -1.74
CA MET A 498 -4.25 5.55 -3.06
C MET A 498 -2.93 4.82 -2.87
N THR A 499 -2.79 3.65 -3.47
CA THR A 499 -1.61 2.78 -3.32
C THR A 499 -1.07 2.40 -4.69
N LEU A 500 0.17 2.81 -4.99
CA LEU A 500 0.95 2.25 -6.09
C LEU A 500 1.52 0.92 -5.61
N LEU A 501 0.98 -0.17 -6.15
CA LEU A 501 1.32 -1.53 -5.74
C LEU A 501 2.73 -1.90 -6.21
N ASP A 502 3.60 -2.22 -5.25
CA ASP A 502 4.78 -3.03 -5.53
C ASP A 502 4.32 -4.47 -5.79
N GLN A 503 4.57 -4.97 -6.99
CA GLN A 503 4.06 -6.26 -7.48
C GLN A 503 4.99 -7.42 -7.13
N ASN A 504 5.70 -7.33 -6.01
CA ASN A 504 6.49 -8.45 -5.48
C ASN A 504 5.59 -9.70 -5.28
N PRO A 505 6.07 -10.91 -5.66
CA PRO A 505 5.35 -12.18 -5.49
C PRO A 505 4.87 -12.44 -4.06
N ASP A 506 5.66 -12.02 -3.07
CA ASP A 506 5.35 -12.20 -1.66
C ASP A 506 4.84 -10.90 -1.04
N ILE A 507 3.58 -10.89 -0.59
CA ILE A 507 2.95 -9.72 0.03
C ILE A 507 3.75 -9.16 1.23
N ARG A 508 4.55 -9.99 1.90
CA ARG A 508 5.38 -9.58 3.04
C ARG A 508 6.56 -8.70 2.63
N GLN A 509 7.02 -8.85 1.39
CA GLN A 509 8.19 -8.16 0.84
C GLN A 509 7.82 -6.88 0.06
N ARG A 510 6.52 -6.65 -0.20
CA ARG A 510 6.06 -5.48 -0.94
C ARG A 510 6.35 -4.18 -0.19
N MET A 511 6.97 -3.22 -0.86
CA MET A 511 7.16 -1.84 -0.41
C MET A 511 6.24 -0.88 -1.17
N SER A 512 4.94 -1.21 -1.25
CA SER A 512 3.96 -0.40 -1.98
C SER A 512 3.89 1.04 -1.47
N ASN A 513 3.96 2.00 -2.39
CA ASN A 513 3.91 3.42 -2.07
C ASN A 513 2.46 3.89 -1.88
N GLN A 514 2.14 4.46 -0.71
CA GLN A 514 0.76 4.75 -0.32
C GLN A 514 0.60 6.17 0.23
N ARG A 515 -0.42 6.88 -0.26
CA ARG A 515 -0.85 8.19 0.23
C ARG A 515 -2.34 8.14 0.59
N SER A 516 -2.74 8.92 1.60
CA SER A 516 -4.14 9.08 1.96
C SER A 516 -4.47 10.55 2.15
N ILE A 517 -5.64 10.96 1.66
CA ILE A 517 -6.23 12.27 1.93
C ILE A 517 -7.61 12.09 2.55
N THR A 518 -8.11 13.07 3.28
CA THR A 518 -9.46 13.04 3.86
C THR A 518 -10.21 14.31 3.51
N THR A 519 -11.42 14.18 2.95
CA THR A 519 -12.24 15.34 2.63
C THR A 519 -12.61 16.11 3.90
N ASN A 520 -12.27 17.39 3.96
CA ASN A 520 -12.62 18.26 5.09
C ASN A 520 -13.81 19.15 4.71
N PRO A 521 -15.01 18.94 5.29
CA PRO A 521 -16.20 19.70 4.91
C PRO A 521 -16.13 21.18 5.32
N PHE A 522 -15.12 21.57 6.11
CA PHE A 522 -14.90 22.93 6.59
C PHE A 522 -13.80 23.68 5.83
N ARG A 523 -13.02 23.01 4.97
CA ARG A 523 -12.06 23.69 4.08
C ARG A 523 -12.86 24.44 3.02
N THR A 524 -12.92 25.76 3.12
CA THR A 524 -13.47 26.63 2.08
C THR A 524 -12.42 26.92 1.02
N THR A 525 -12.80 26.92 -0.25
CA THR A 525 -11.95 27.30 -1.37
C THR A 525 -11.41 28.74 -1.18
N GLY A 526 -10.10 28.90 -0.95
CA GLY A 526 -9.41 30.20 -0.99
C GLY A 526 -8.94 30.77 0.35
N SER A 527 -7.93 30.15 0.95
CA SER A 527 -7.06 30.79 1.96
C SER A 527 -5.61 30.66 1.54
#